data_AF-A0A2G9TE68-F1
#
_entry.id   AF-A0A2G9TE68-F1
#
_cell.length_a   1.000
_cell.length_b   1.000
_cell.length_c   1.000
_cell.angle_alpha   90.00
_cell.angle_beta   90.00
_cell.angle_gamma   90.00
#
_symmetry.space_group_name_H-M   'P 1'
#
loop_
_entity.id
_entity.type
_entity.pdbx_description
1 polymer ?
#
loop_
_entity_poly.entity_id
_entity_poly.type
_entity_poly.pdbx_seq_one_letter_code
_entity_poly.pdbx_strand_id
1 'polypeptide(L)'
;GPQLPPFLQNVTEEARKEFFAIVFNKEEKIAEQKKDILTWAQKYGVEAEVQEFNTNLTNLNNELKKNVTELISALPVAIEQLTALVENEDQTATELVNAIKARSSADHKVYRVLMFILREFKPKHGGPRGPKGRGGPKGGDSMEGPEDSDEEFGGFPGIGHGVRSLGKGKF
;
A
#
# COMPACT_ATOMS: atom_id res chain seq x y z
N GLY A 1 -6.68 12.83 9.29
CA GLY A 1 -5.37 13.34 8.84
C GLY A 1 -4.27 12.34 9.16
N PRO A 2 -3.07 12.47 8.56
CA PRO A 2 -1.91 11.68 8.95
C PRO A 2 -1.57 11.90 10.43
N GLN A 3 -1.13 10.86 11.13
CA GLN A 3 -0.71 10.97 12.53
C GLN A 3 0.60 11.77 12.61
N LEU A 4 0.66 12.75 13.50
CA LEU A 4 1.86 13.55 13.74
C LEU A 4 2.96 12.66 14.33
N PRO A 5 4.20 12.72 13.80
CA PRO A 5 5.36 12.10 14.45
C PRO A 5 5.43 12.45 15.94
N PRO A 6 5.78 11.50 16.83
CA PRO A 6 5.76 11.72 18.28
C PRO A 6 6.57 12.94 18.74
N PHE A 7 7.74 13.17 18.12
CA PHE A 7 8.62 14.30 18.45
C PHE A 7 8.03 15.67 18.09
N LEU A 8 6.99 15.73 17.25
CA LEU A 8 6.29 16.98 16.92
C LEU A 8 5.18 17.33 17.94
N GLN A 9 4.87 16.46 18.89
CA GLN A 9 3.81 16.74 19.87
C GLN A 9 4.24 17.74 20.94
N ASN A 10 5.54 17.78 21.26
CA ASN A 10 6.10 18.58 22.35
C ASN A 10 6.73 19.90 21.89
N VAL A 11 6.71 20.20 20.59
CA VAL A 11 7.28 21.43 20.02
C VAL A 11 6.21 22.47 19.71
N THR A 12 6.62 23.73 19.56
CA THR A 12 5.68 24.83 19.28
C THR A 12 5.04 24.71 17.90
N GLU A 13 3.95 25.45 17.65
CA GLU A 13 3.32 25.48 16.33
C GLU A 13 4.25 26.01 15.24
N GLU A 14 5.08 27.00 15.57
CA GLU A 14 6.09 27.54 14.66
C GLU A 14 7.12 26.47 14.30
N ALA A 15 7.60 25.72 15.30
CA ALA A 15 8.54 24.62 15.07
C ALA A 15 7.93 23.54 14.15
N ARG A 16 6.65 23.19 14.34
CA ARG A 16 5.95 22.25 13.45
C ARG A 16 5.84 22.78 12.03
N LYS A 17 5.53 24.07 11.84
CA LYS A 17 5.46 24.70 10.51
C LYS A 17 6.81 24.65 9.80
N GLU A 18 7.90 24.97 10.51
CA GLU A 18 9.26 24.87 9.95
C GLU A 18 9.60 23.44 9.53
N PHE A 19 9.29 22.45 10.38
CA PHE A 19 9.51 21.04 10.03
C PHE A 19 8.77 20.62 8.75
N PHE A 20 7.49 20.98 8.63
CA PHE A 20 6.72 20.65 7.44
C PHE A 20 7.19 21.41 6.19
N ALA A 21 7.67 22.65 6.33
CA ALA A 21 8.27 23.39 5.23
C ALA A 21 9.50 22.66 4.67
N ILE A 22 10.33 22.09 5.54
CA ILE A 22 11.47 21.26 5.13
C ILE A 22 10.99 19.98 4.45
N VAL A 23 10.07 19.22 5.08
CA VAL A 23 9.62 17.91 4.58
C VAL A 23 8.86 17.99 3.26
N PHE A 24 8.11 19.07 3.02
CA PHE A 24 7.36 19.26 1.77
C PHE A 24 8.15 19.97 0.68
N ASN A 25 9.42 20.31 0.92
CA ASN A 25 10.29 20.83 -0.12
C ASN A 25 10.57 19.74 -1.17
N LYS A 26 9.98 19.89 -2.36
CA LYS A 26 10.14 18.96 -3.49
C LYS A 26 11.41 19.24 -4.30
N GLU A 27 12.06 20.38 -4.10
CA GLU A 27 13.21 20.84 -4.90
C GLU A 27 14.55 20.41 -4.30
N GLU A 28 14.58 20.11 -3.00
CA GLU A 28 15.77 19.76 -2.26
C GLU A 28 16.10 18.26 -2.35
N LYS A 29 17.39 17.91 -2.29
CA LYS A 29 17.79 16.51 -2.22
C LYS A 29 17.38 15.93 -0.87
N ILE A 30 16.93 14.68 -0.87
CA ILE A 30 16.59 13.92 0.35
C ILE A 30 17.72 13.96 1.40
N ALA A 31 18.99 13.93 0.97
CA ALA A 31 20.13 13.98 1.89
C ALA A 31 20.32 15.36 2.53
N GLU A 32 19.99 16.44 1.81
CA GLU A 32 20.05 17.82 2.31
C GLU A 32 18.87 18.05 3.26
N GLN A 33 17.66 17.63 2.86
CA GLN A 33 16.46 17.67 3.69
C GLN A 33 16.64 16.96 5.04
N LYS A 34 17.36 15.82 5.07
CA LYS A 34 17.71 15.12 6.32
C LYS A 34 18.64 15.93 7.21
N LYS A 35 19.60 16.67 6.63
CA LYS A 35 20.48 17.56 7.40
C LYS A 35 19.67 18.73 7.96
N ASP A 36 18.79 19.31 7.16
CA ASP A 36 17.94 20.43 7.57
C ASP A 36 17.00 20.03 8.72
N ILE A 37 16.43 18.81 8.68
CA ILE A 37 15.66 18.25 9.80
C ILE A 37 16.52 18.10 11.06
N LEU A 38 17.79 17.68 10.95
CA LEU A 38 18.68 17.58 12.12
C LEU A 38 19.03 18.96 12.69
N THR A 39 19.30 19.94 11.83
CA THR A 39 19.54 21.33 12.25
C THR A 39 18.30 21.93 12.91
N TRP A 40 17.11 21.68 12.35
CA TRP A 40 15.84 22.02 12.98
C TRP A 40 15.68 21.34 14.35
N ALA A 41 16.00 20.05 14.46
CA ALA A 41 15.88 19.31 15.70
C ALA A 41 16.81 19.85 16.79
N GLN A 42 18.03 20.23 16.43
CA GLN A 42 19.00 20.90 17.32
C GLN A 42 18.48 22.26 17.80
N LYS A 43 17.90 23.07 16.90
CA LYS A 43 17.31 24.38 17.23
C LYS A 43 16.22 24.27 18.28
N TYR A 44 15.42 23.20 18.26
CA TYR A 44 14.29 23.00 19.18
C TYR A 44 14.56 21.99 20.31
N GLY A 45 15.78 21.46 20.41
CA GLY A 45 16.18 20.54 21.47
C GLY A 45 15.52 19.15 21.39
N VAL A 46 15.09 18.73 20.20
CA VAL A 46 14.43 17.42 19.95
C VAL A 46 15.30 16.48 19.10
N GLU A 47 16.61 16.70 19.11
CA GLU A 47 17.56 15.93 18.29
C GLU A 47 17.54 14.44 18.64
N ALA A 48 17.47 14.08 19.92
CA ALA A 48 17.46 12.69 20.36
C ALA A 48 16.22 11.94 19.84
N GLU A 49 15.05 12.56 19.94
CA GLU A 49 13.77 11.98 19.50
C GLU A 49 13.72 11.84 17.97
N VAL A 50 14.28 12.80 17.23
CA VAL A 50 14.39 12.73 15.76
C VAL A 50 15.36 11.62 15.34
N GLN A 51 16.49 11.47 16.01
CA GLN A 51 17.45 10.39 15.73
C GLN A 51 16.87 9.01 16.05
N GLU A 52 16.16 8.87 17.17
CA GLU A 52 15.47 7.64 17.53
C GLU A 52 14.40 7.28 16.48
N PHE A 53 13.59 8.26 16.09
CA PHE A 53 12.57 8.08 15.05
C PHE A 53 13.18 7.65 13.71
N ASN A 54 14.27 8.28 13.28
CA ASN A 54 14.98 7.92 12.05
C ASN A 54 15.56 6.50 12.09
N THR A 55 16.08 6.09 13.25
CA THR A 55 16.58 4.74 13.47
C THR A 55 15.46 3.71 13.38
N ASN A 56 14.33 3.97 14.05
CA ASN A 56 13.15 3.11 13.99
C ASN A 56 12.62 2.96 12.55
N LEU A 57 12.50 4.07 11.81
CA LEU A 57 12.10 4.03 10.41
C LEU A 57 13.08 3.24 9.53
N THR A 58 14.38 3.34 9.80
CA THR A 58 15.40 2.56 9.07
C THR A 58 15.20 1.07 9.31
N ASN A 59 14.97 0.67 10.57
CA ASN A 59 14.72 -0.73 10.93
C ASN A 59 13.41 -1.25 10.30
N LEU A 60 12.32 -0.49 10.38
CA LEU A 60 11.05 -0.84 9.75
C LEU A 60 11.18 -0.99 8.23
N ASN A 61 11.93 -0.10 7.58
CA ASN A 61 12.18 -0.20 6.13
C ASN A 61 13.01 -1.44 5.78
N ASN A 62 14.01 -1.78 6.59
CA ASN A 62 14.81 -2.98 6.39
C ASN A 62 13.99 -4.25 6.57
N GLU A 63 13.13 -4.30 7.59
CA GLU A 63 12.20 -5.40 7.81
C GLU A 63 11.19 -5.53 6.67
N LEU A 64 10.61 -4.41 6.22
CA LEU A 64 9.71 -4.38 5.08
C LEU A 64 10.39 -4.93 3.82
N LYS A 65 11.60 -4.44 3.50
CA LYS A 65 12.38 -4.90 2.35
C LYS A 65 12.64 -6.41 2.42
N LYS A 66 13.02 -6.91 3.59
CA LYS A 66 13.21 -8.35 3.83
C LYS A 66 11.92 -9.13 3.58
N ASN A 67 10.83 -8.75 4.24
CA ASN A 67 9.53 -9.42 4.13
C ASN A 67 8.99 -9.44 2.69
N VAL A 68 9.16 -8.34 1.94
CA VAL A 68 8.77 -8.26 0.52
C VAL A 68 9.65 -9.17 -0.34
N THR A 69 10.97 -9.18 -0.10
CA THR A 69 11.90 -10.03 -0.85
C THR A 69 11.61 -11.51 -0.62
N GLU A 70 11.33 -11.90 0.62
CA GLU A 70 10.93 -13.27 0.97
C GLU A 70 9.62 -13.66 0.27
N LEU A 71 8.62 -12.78 0.26
CA LEU A 71 7.36 -13.03 -0.44
C LEU A 71 7.57 -13.20 -1.95
N ILE A 72 8.35 -12.32 -2.58
CA ILE A 72 8.66 -12.40 -4.02
C ILE A 72 9.36 -13.72 -4.33
N SER A 73 10.28 -14.16 -3.47
CA SER A 73 10.99 -15.43 -3.63
C SER A 73 10.08 -16.66 -3.48
N ALA A 74 8.99 -16.55 -2.71
CA ALA A 74 8.00 -17.60 -2.55
C ALA A 74 6.97 -17.68 -3.70
N LEU A 75 6.81 -16.61 -4.51
CA LEU A 75 5.80 -16.56 -5.57
C LEU A 75 5.98 -17.64 -6.65
N PRO A 76 7.19 -17.94 -7.18
CA PRO A 76 7.35 -18.98 -8.20
C PRO A 76 6.85 -20.35 -7.72
N VAL A 77 7.23 -20.74 -6.50
CA VAL A 77 6.79 -21.99 -5.88
C VAL A 77 5.27 -22.01 -5.71
N ALA A 78 4.67 -20.90 -5.29
CA ALA A 78 3.22 -20.80 -5.14
C ALA A 78 2.47 -20.90 -6.50
N ILE A 79 3.07 -20.40 -7.58
CA ILE A 79 2.53 -20.55 -8.95
C ILE A 79 2.55 -22.03 -9.34
N GLU A 80 3.69 -22.71 -9.22
CA GLU A 80 3.81 -24.15 -9.54
C GLU A 80 2.78 -25.00 -8.78
N GLN A 81 2.63 -24.71 -7.49
CA GLN A 81 1.68 -25.37 -6.62
C GLN A 81 0.22 -25.11 -7.00
N LEU A 82 -0.11 -23.90 -7.44
CA LEU A 82 -1.45 -23.57 -7.91
C LEU A 82 -1.72 -24.25 -9.27
N THR A 83 -0.76 -24.23 -10.18
CA THR A 83 -0.86 -24.90 -11.48
C THR A 83 -1.08 -26.39 -11.30
N ALA A 84 -0.30 -27.06 -10.45
CA ALA A 84 -0.48 -28.49 -10.15
C ALA A 84 -1.85 -28.83 -9.55
N LEU A 85 -2.46 -27.91 -8.79
CA LEU A 85 -3.83 -28.09 -8.31
C LEU A 85 -4.86 -27.96 -9.43
N VAL A 86 -4.70 -26.96 -10.31
CA VAL A 86 -5.64 -26.68 -11.40
C VAL A 86 -5.55 -27.71 -12.53
N GLU A 87 -4.36 -28.25 -12.78
CA GLU A 87 -4.12 -29.30 -13.79
C GLU A 87 -4.51 -30.71 -13.30
N ASN A 88 -4.88 -30.87 -12.03
CA ASN A 88 -5.35 -32.14 -11.50
C ASN A 88 -6.80 -32.42 -11.95
N GLU A 89 -6.93 -33.18 -13.04
CA GLU A 89 -8.22 -33.57 -13.61
C GLU A 89 -8.98 -34.63 -12.78
N ASP A 90 -8.33 -35.27 -11.81
CA ASP A 90 -8.95 -36.28 -10.94
C ASP A 90 -9.81 -35.66 -9.82
N GLN A 91 -9.87 -34.32 -9.72
CA GLN A 91 -10.64 -33.59 -8.71
C GLN A 91 -11.93 -32.98 -9.28
N THR A 92 -12.97 -32.95 -8.46
CA THR A 92 -14.16 -32.14 -8.74
C THR A 92 -13.89 -30.65 -8.53
N ALA A 93 -14.68 -29.78 -9.18
CA ALA A 93 -14.55 -28.33 -9.02
C ALA A 93 -14.66 -27.87 -7.55
N THR A 94 -15.48 -28.55 -6.74
CA THR A 94 -15.63 -28.26 -5.30
C THR A 94 -14.36 -28.61 -4.52
N GLU A 95 -13.71 -29.72 -4.85
CA GLU A 95 -12.46 -30.15 -4.21
C GLU A 95 -11.32 -29.20 -4.55
N LEU A 96 -11.22 -28.75 -5.81
CA LEU A 96 -10.26 -27.74 -6.24
C LEU A 96 -10.42 -26.42 -5.47
N VAL A 97 -11.64 -25.91 -5.36
CA VAL A 97 -11.93 -24.68 -4.62
C VAL A 97 -11.54 -24.83 -3.14
N ASN A 98 -11.84 -25.97 -2.53
CA ASN A 98 -11.48 -26.25 -1.15
C ASN A 98 -9.96 -26.35 -0.96
N ALA A 99 -9.25 -26.99 -1.89
CA ALA A 99 -7.79 -27.11 -1.86
C ALA A 99 -7.11 -25.73 -1.98
N ILE A 100 -7.57 -24.89 -2.90
CA ILE A 100 -7.08 -23.50 -3.05
C ILE A 100 -7.37 -22.70 -1.78
N LYS A 101 -8.56 -22.83 -1.19
CA LYS A 101 -8.94 -22.10 0.03
C LYS A 101 -8.10 -22.52 1.24
N ALA A 102 -7.89 -23.83 1.44
CA ALA A 102 -7.06 -24.36 2.51
C ALA A 102 -5.63 -23.81 2.40
N ARG A 103 -5.07 -23.82 1.19
CA ARG A 103 -3.71 -23.33 0.93
C ARG A 103 -3.59 -21.81 1.08
N SER A 104 -4.58 -21.08 0.62
CA SER A 104 -4.67 -19.63 0.83
C SER A 104 -4.81 -19.26 2.31
N SER A 105 -5.26 -20.15 3.18
CA SER A 105 -5.28 -19.89 4.63
C SER A 105 -3.92 -20.13 5.30
N ALA A 106 -3.12 -21.07 4.80
CA ALA A 106 -1.77 -21.33 5.29
C ALA A 106 -0.80 -20.19 4.92
N ASP A 107 -0.78 -19.78 3.65
CA ASP A 107 0.14 -18.77 3.12
C ASP A 107 -0.60 -17.53 2.60
N HIS A 108 -1.44 -16.94 3.47
CA HIS A 108 -2.40 -15.90 3.08
C HIS A 108 -1.78 -14.70 2.34
N LYS A 109 -0.59 -14.22 2.76
CA LYS A 109 0.05 -13.06 2.08
C LYS A 109 0.52 -13.43 0.67
N VAL A 110 1.17 -14.59 0.51
CA VAL A 110 1.69 -15.07 -0.79
C VAL A 110 0.52 -15.31 -1.74
N TYR A 111 -0.51 -16.04 -1.30
CA TYR A 111 -1.69 -16.32 -2.12
C TYR A 111 -2.49 -15.08 -2.48
N ARG A 112 -2.60 -14.09 -1.59
CA ARG A 112 -3.27 -12.83 -1.90
C ARG A 112 -2.54 -12.05 -3.01
N VAL A 113 -1.21 -12.00 -2.97
CA VAL A 113 -0.41 -11.34 -4.02
C VAL A 113 -0.46 -12.14 -5.31
N LEU A 114 -0.35 -13.47 -5.25
CA LEU A 114 -0.49 -14.35 -6.40
C LEU A 114 -1.83 -14.14 -7.12
N MET A 115 -2.94 -14.15 -6.36
CA MET A 115 -4.28 -13.92 -6.92
C MET A 115 -4.44 -12.52 -7.50
N PHE A 116 -3.79 -11.51 -6.89
CA PHE A 116 -3.74 -10.16 -7.45
C PHE A 116 -3.04 -10.15 -8.82
N ILE A 117 -1.83 -10.73 -8.91
CA ILE A 117 -1.06 -10.83 -10.16
C ILE A 117 -1.87 -11.56 -11.22
N LEU A 118 -2.44 -12.73 -10.91
CA LEU A 118 -3.23 -13.51 -11.87
C LEU A 118 -4.43 -12.73 -12.41
N ARG A 119 -5.08 -11.91 -11.59
CA ARG A 119 -6.22 -11.10 -12.01
C ARG A 119 -5.84 -10.06 -13.06
N GLU A 120 -4.62 -9.52 -13.02
CA GLU A 120 -4.13 -8.57 -14.04
C GLU A 120 -4.01 -9.22 -15.43
N PHE A 121 -3.78 -10.53 -15.49
CA PHE A 121 -3.64 -11.29 -16.74
C PHE A 121 -4.91 -12.04 -17.16
N LYS A 122 -5.94 -12.11 -16.30
CA LYS A 122 -7.24 -12.68 -16.70
C LYS A 122 -7.90 -11.73 -17.71
N PRO A 123 -8.41 -12.25 -18.84
CA PRO A 123 -9.23 -11.44 -19.73
C PRO A 123 -10.35 -10.81 -18.91
N LYS A 124 -10.45 -9.48 -18.90
CA LYS A 124 -11.64 -8.80 -18.40
C LYS A 124 -12.80 -9.42 -19.17
N HIS A 125 -13.73 -10.09 -18.50
CA HIS A 125 -14.91 -10.65 -19.15
C HIS A 125 -15.76 -9.52 -19.75
N GLY A 126 -15.35 -9.03 -20.92
CA GLY A 126 -16.15 -8.27 -21.84
C GLY A 126 -16.92 -9.26 -22.68
N GLY A 127 -17.93 -9.89 -22.09
CA GLY A 127 -18.98 -10.47 -22.91
C GLY A 127 -19.64 -9.34 -23.70
N PRO A 128 -19.96 -9.52 -24.99
CA PRO A 128 -20.85 -8.59 -25.68
C PRO A 128 -22.10 -8.45 -24.82
N ARG A 129 -22.39 -7.25 -24.33
CA ARG A 129 -23.73 -6.93 -23.83
C ARG A 129 -24.69 -7.29 -24.95
N GLY A 130 -25.46 -8.38 -24.77
CA GLY A 130 -26.51 -8.76 -25.70
C GLY A 130 -27.46 -7.58 -25.94
N PRO A 131 -28.21 -7.57 -27.06
CA PRO A 131 -29.07 -6.45 -27.42
C PRO A 131 -29.98 -6.07 -26.26
N LYS A 132 -29.88 -4.81 -25.86
CA LYS A 132 -30.64 -4.20 -24.76
C LYS A 132 -32.13 -4.35 -25.04
N GLY A 133 -32.75 -5.35 -24.43
CA GLY A 133 -34.19 -5.56 -24.43
C GLY A 133 -34.91 -4.35 -23.86
N ARG A 134 -35.95 -3.92 -24.57
CA ARG A 134 -36.87 -2.83 -24.26
C ARG A 134 -37.47 -2.93 -22.85
N GLY A 135 -37.60 -1.78 -22.18
CA GLY A 135 -38.77 -1.47 -21.34
C GLY A 135 -38.54 -1.34 -19.84
N GLY A 136 -38.41 -0.09 -19.37
CA GLY A 136 -38.58 0.30 -17.95
C GLY A 136 -38.48 1.82 -17.82
N PRO A 137 -39.42 2.52 -17.16
CA PRO A 137 -39.57 3.97 -17.31
C PRO A 137 -38.51 4.78 -16.55
N LYS A 138 -38.18 5.89 -17.20
CA LYS A 138 -37.30 7.00 -16.84
C LYS A 138 -37.71 7.68 -15.52
N GLY A 139 -36.73 7.97 -14.66
CA GLY A 139 -36.78 9.00 -13.60
C GLY A 139 -35.34 9.17 -13.07
N GLY A 140 -34.61 10.19 -13.53
CA GLY A 140 -34.28 11.40 -12.75
C GLY A 140 -32.98 11.15 -11.96
N ASP A 141 -31.89 11.90 -12.01
CA ASP A 141 -31.58 13.22 -12.52
C ASP A 141 -30.14 13.23 -13.03
N SER A 142 -29.86 14.15 -13.95
CA SER A 142 -28.53 14.47 -14.44
C SER A 142 -27.66 15.05 -13.33
N MET A 143 -26.42 14.60 -13.21
CA MET A 143 -25.33 15.52 -12.86
C MET A 143 -24.06 15.12 -13.61
N GLU A 144 -23.59 16.08 -14.37
CA GLU A 144 -22.51 16.03 -15.34
C GLU A 144 -21.27 16.66 -14.68
N GLY A 145 -20.18 15.87 -14.68
CA GLY A 145 -18.78 16.34 -14.62
C GLY A 145 -18.07 16.34 -13.25
N PRO A 146 -16.72 16.46 -13.22
CA PRO A 146 -15.76 16.28 -14.33
C PRO A 146 -14.74 15.15 -14.10
N GLU A 147 -14.23 14.61 -15.20
CA GLU A 147 -12.88 14.06 -15.29
C GLU A 147 -11.89 15.13 -14.83
N ASP A 148 -11.09 14.82 -13.81
CA ASP A 148 -9.69 15.23 -13.66
C ASP A 148 -9.22 14.77 -12.27
N SER A 149 -8.47 13.67 -12.27
CA SER A 149 -7.42 13.53 -11.28
C SER A 149 -6.27 12.84 -11.99
N ASP A 150 -5.33 13.67 -12.45
CA ASP A 150 -3.93 13.33 -12.56
C ASP A 150 -3.54 12.48 -11.33
N GLU A 151 -3.52 11.17 -11.49
CA GLU A 151 -2.87 10.29 -10.52
C GLU A 151 -1.37 10.52 -10.70
N GLU A 152 -0.89 11.55 -9.99
CA GLU A 152 0.49 11.97 -9.81
C GLU A 152 1.34 10.75 -9.44
N PHE A 153 1.93 10.15 -10.47
CA PHE A 153 2.97 9.15 -10.39
C PHE A 153 4.22 9.85 -9.83
N GLY A 154 4.32 9.93 -8.50
CA GLY A 154 5.35 10.73 -7.85
C GLY A 154 5.54 10.45 -6.36
N GLY A 155 5.71 9.18 -5.97
CA GLY A 155 6.09 8.81 -4.61
C GLY A 155 7.30 7.89 -4.60
N PHE A 156 8.52 8.45 -4.62
CA PHE A 156 9.73 7.66 -4.38
C PHE A 156 9.76 7.12 -2.94
N PRO A 157 10.32 5.91 -2.71
CA PRO A 157 10.22 5.17 -1.47
C PRO A 157 11.27 5.66 -0.48
N GLY A 158 10.85 6.11 0.70
CA GLY A 158 11.78 6.27 1.82
C GLY A 158 11.40 7.27 2.89
N ILE A 159 10.51 8.23 2.60
CA ILE A 159 10.03 9.21 3.58
C ILE A 159 8.58 9.50 3.22
N GLY A 160 7.62 8.87 3.93
CA GLY A 160 6.20 9.22 3.75
C GLY A 160 5.17 8.08 3.87
N HIS A 161 5.56 6.80 3.84
CA HIS A 161 4.58 5.68 3.87
C HIS A 161 4.84 4.67 4.98
N GLY A 162 5.21 5.15 6.17
CA GLY A 162 5.47 4.32 7.34
C GLY A 162 4.28 4.09 8.28
N VAL A 163 3.03 4.41 7.93
CA VAL A 163 1.87 4.06 8.77
C VAL A 163 0.62 3.83 7.91
N ARG A 164 0.54 2.67 7.26
CA ARG A 164 -0.74 2.14 6.79
C ARG A 164 -0.94 0.74 7.35
N SER A 165 -1.98 0.64 8.19
CA SER A 165 -2.59 -0.57 8.73
C SER A 165 -2.00 -1.14 10.03
N LEU A 166 -2.38 -0.54 11.17
CA LEU A 166 -2.59 -1.28 12.40
C LEU A 166 -3.91 -0.85 13.05
N GLY A 167 -4.85 -1.81 13.09
CA GLY A 167 -5.88 -1.91 14.13
C GLY A 167 -7.03 -0.90 14.13
N LYS A 168 -8.08 -1.17 13.35
CA LYS A 168 -9.44 -0.92 13.87
C LYS A 168 -9.73 -2.02 14.91
N GLY A 169 -9.42 -1.75 16.18
CA GLY A 169 -9.86 -2.52 17.34
C GLY A 169 -10.72 -1.60 18.21
N LYS A 170 -11.94 -2.05 18.52
CA LYS A 170 -12.98 -1.31 19.23
C LYS A 170 -12.68 -1.21 20.73
N PHE A 171 -13.11 -0.09 21.33
CA PHE A 171 -13.33 0.24 22.76
C PHE A 171 -12.29 -0.20 23.78
#